data_AF-A0A7Y6LA46-F1
#
_entry.id   AF-A0A7Y6LA46-F1
#
_cell.length_a   1.000
_cell.length_b   1.000
_cell.length_c   1.000
_cell.angle_alpha   90.00
_cell.angle_beta   90.00
_cell.angle_gamma   90.00
#
_symmetry.space_group_name_H-M   'P 1'
#
loop_
_entity.id
_entity.type
_entity.pdbx_description
1 polymer ?
#
loop_
_entity_poly.entity_id
_entity_poly.type
_entity_poly.pdbx_seq_one_letter_code
_entity_poly.pdbx_strand_id
1 'polypeptide(L)'
;VIKLADRLHNMRTMRYLKREKQEKKARETLEIYAPLAHRLGMNTIKWELEDLAFAILYPKMYDEIVRLVAERAPKRDEYLAIVTDEVQSDLRAARIKATVTGRPKHYYSVYQKMIVRGRDFAEIYDLVGIRVLVDTVRDCYAALGTVHARWNPVPGRFKDYIAMPKFNMYQSLHTTVIGP
;
A
#
# COMPACT_ATOMS: atom_id res chain seq x y z
N VAL A 1 9.82 19.19 6.10
CA VAL A 1 9.68 18.89 4.65
C VAL A 1 11.03 18.86 3.94
N ILE A 2 11.81 19.96 3.95
CA ILE A 2 13.11 20.07 3.26
C ILE A 2 14.05 18.89 3.55
N LYS A 3 14.22 18.51 4.82
CA LYS A 3 15.15 17.44 5.19
C LYS A 3 14.73 16.05 4.70
N LEU A 4 13.42 15.78 4.60
CA LEU A 4 12.92 14.53 4.05
C LEU A 4 13.13 14.46 2.53
N ALA A 5 12.96 15.59 1.83
CA ALA A 5 13.25 15.67 0.40
C ALA A 5 14.76 15.48 0.11
N ASP A 6 15.63 16.13 0.89
CA ASP A 6 17.08 15.92 0.84
C ASP A 6 17.44 14.45 1.10
N ARG A 7 16.89 13.84 2.15
CA ARG A 7 17.12 12.42 2.44
C ARG A 7 16.65 11.52 1.30
N LEU A 8 15.46 11.78 0.74
CA LEU A 8 14.92 10.99 -0.38
C LEU A 8 15.81 11.09 -1.62
N HIS A 9 16.25 12.29 -1.97
CA HIS A 9 17.18 12.49 -3.08
C HIS A 9 18.48 11.71 -2.86
N ASN A 10 19.07 11.81 -1.66
CA ASN A 10 20.27 11.05 -1.30
C ASN A 10 20.05 9.54 -1.42
N MET A 11 18.91 9.02 -0.96
CA MET A 11 18.59 7.59 -1.04
C MET A 11 18.45 7.10 -2.48
N ARG A 12 17.96 7.93 -3.41
CA ARG A 12 17.87 7.61 -4.84
C ARG A 12 19.24 7.55 -5.54
N THR A 13 20.26 8.18 -4.97
CA THR A 13 21.60 8.32 -5.59
C THR A 13 22.72 7.59 -4.83
N MET A 14 22.37 6.64 -3.96
CA MET A 14 23.30 5.93 -3.07
C MET A 14 24.40 5.12 -3.76
N ARG A 15 24.24 4.80 -5.05
CA ARG A 15 25.17 3.96 -5.85
C ARG A 15 26.61 4.46 -5.87
N TYR A 16 26.83 5.76 -5.66
CA TYR A 16 28.17 6.38 -5.69
C TYR A 16 28.92 6.30 -4.34
N LEU A 17 28.27 5.84 -3.28
CA LEU A 17 28.88 5.72 -1.96
C LEU A 17 29.46 4.32 -1.75
N LYS A 18 30.48 4.21 -0.88
CA LYS A 18 30.96 2.91 -0.39
C LYS A 18 29.84 2.17 0.35
N ARG A 19 29.81 0.85 0.26
CA ARG A 19 28.76 -0.02 0.82
C ARG A 19 28.44 0.26 2.28
N GLU A 20 29.46 0.39 3.13
CA GLU A 20 29.31 0.72 4.56
C GLU A 20 28.53 2.03 4.78
N LYS A 21 28.86 3.08 4.02
CA LYS A 21 28.13 4.36 4.09
C LYS A 21 26.69 4.21 3.58
N GLN A 22 26.47 3.34 2.59
CA GLN A 22 25.13 3.06 2.10
C GLN A 22 24.26 2.44 3.19
N GLU A 23 24.76 1.38 3.83
CA GLU A 23 24.06 0.66 4.89
C GLU A 23 23.78 1.55 6.11
N LYS A 24 24.76 2.36 6.54
CA LYS A 24 24.57 3.30 7.65
C LYS A 24 23.42 4.28 7.38
N LYS A 25 23.41 4.91 6.20
CA LYS A 25 22.37 5.87 5.82
C LYS A 25 21.02 5.19 5.58
N ALA A 26 21.00 3.98 5.03
CA ALA A 26 19.77 3.21 4.83
C ALA A 26 19.14 2.82 6.19
N ARG A 27 19.95 2.40 7.16
CA ARG A 27 19.48 2.10 8.52
C ARG A 27 18.87 3.33 9.21
N GLU A 28 19.58 4.46 9.17
CA GLU A 28 19.07 5.74 9.67
C GLU A 28 17.76 6.15 8.97
N THR A 29 17.64 5.85 7.68
CA THR A 29 16.43 6.12 6.89
C THR A 29 15.25 5.30 7.38
N LEU A 30 15.41 4.00 7.63
CA LEU A 30 14.35 3.15 8.16
C LEU A 30 13.99 3.47 9.61
N GLU A 31 14.98 3.76 10.45
CA GLU A 31 14.76 3.94 11.89
C GLU A 31 14.24 5.34 12.24
N ILE A 32 14.60 6.36 11.46
CA ILE A 32 14.32 7.77 11.79
C ILE A 32 13.41 8.43 10.74
N TYR A 33 13.85 8.46 9.48
CA TYR A 33 13.19 9.30 8.46
C TYR A 33 11.87 8.71 7.96
N ALA A 34 11.77 7.40 7.74
CA ALA A 34 10.52 6.76 7.34
C ALA A 34 9.43 6.89 8.44
N PRO A 35 9.71 6.62 9.74
CA PRO A 35 8.75 6.87 10.82
C PRO A 35 8.37 8.35 10.95
N LEU A 36 9.30 9.28 10.71
CA LEU A 36 9.01 10.71 10.70
C LEU A 36 8.07 11.08 9.54
N ALA A 37 8.34 10.60 8.32
CA ALA A 37 7.48 10.80 7.16
C ALA A 37 6.06 10.22 7.41
N HIS A 38 5.96 9.05 8.04
CA HIS A 38 4.68 8.45 8.43
C HIS A 38 3.88 9.32 9.40
N ARG A 39 4.53 9.87 10.43
CA ARG A 39 3.91 10.76 11.42
C ARG A 39 3.39 12.05 10.78
N LEU A 40 4.09 12.56 9.77
CA LEU A 40 3.70 13.74 9.00
C LEU A 40 2.67 13.45 7.89
N GLY A 41 2.19 12.22 7.77
CA GLY A 41 1.22 11.83 6.72
C GLY A 41 1.82 11.73 5.31
N MET A 42 3.15 11.84 5.17
CA MET A 42 3.88 11.82 3.89
C MET A 42 4.10 10.39 3.40
N ASN A 43 3.01 9.66 3.12
CA ASN A 43 3.06 8.23 2.82
C ASN A 43 3.87 7.90 1.55
N THR A 44 3.79 8.71 0.49
CA THR A 44 4.59 8.50 -0.73
C THR A 44 6.09 8.53 -0.44
N ILE A 45 6.55 9.55 0.30
CA ILE A 45 7.95 9.68 0.69
C ILE A 45 8.36 8.53 1.61
N LYS A 46 7.51 8.20 2.59
CA LYS A 46 7.72 7.08 3.51
C LYS A 46 7.99 5.79 2.75
N TRP A 47 7.08 5.39 1.87
CA TRP A 47 7.17 4.11 1.17
C TRP A 47 8.40 4.02 0.27
N GLU A 48 8.73 5.12 -0.42
CA GLU A 48 9.91 5.15 -1.26
C GLU A 48 11.22 5.09 -0.45
N LEU A 49 11.29 5.81 0.67
CA LEU A 49 12.43 5.69 1.59
C LEU A 49 12.58 4.27 2.15
N GLU A 50 11.46 3.63 2.49
CA GLU A 50 11.42 2.25 2.98
C GLU A 50 11.93 1.26 1.93
N ASP A 51 11.40 1.30 0.71
CA ASP A 51 11.80 0.37 -0.36
C ASP A 51 13.27 0.56 -0.75
N LEU A 52 13.75 1.81 -0.86
CA LEU A 52 15.16 2.11 -1.17
C LEU A 52 16.10 1.62 -0.07
N ALA A 53 15.75 1.85 1.20
CA ALA A 53 16.57 1.38 2.31
C ALA A 53 16.54 -0.14 2.45
N PHE A 54 15.39 -0.77 2.17
CA PHE A 54 15.22 -2.22 2.16
C PHE A 54 16.11 -2.89 1.11
N ALA A 55 16.11 -2.38 -0.12
CA ALA A 55 16.98 -2.86 -1.21
C ALA A 55 18.47 -2.78 -0.85
N ILE A 56 18.87 -1.74 -0.12
CA ILE A 56 20.26 -1.59 0.33
C ILE A 56 20.56 -2.57 1.46
N LEU A 57 19.76 -2.61 2.52
CA LEU A 57 20.08 -3.37 3.73
C LEU A 57 19.94 -4.89 3.55
N TYR A 58 18.98 -5.32 2.73
CA TYR A 58 18.63 -6.74 2.58
C TYR A 58 18.46 -7.10 1.09
N PRO A 59 19.52 -7.00 0.26
CA PRO A 59 19.42 -7.12 -1.19
C PRO A 59 18.88 -8.50 -1.63
N LYS A 60 19.34 -9.59 -1.02
CA LYS A 60 18.85 -10.94 -1.35
C LYS A 60 17.35 -11.10 -1.09
N MET A 61 16.86 -10.59 0.04
CA MET A 61 15.43 -10.64 0.40
C MET A 61 14.60 -9.74 -0.51
N TYR A 62 15.15 -8.57 -0.88
CA TYR A 62 14.52 -7.66 -1.82
C TYR A 62 14.32 -8.35 -3.18
N ASP A 63 15.38 -8.95 -3.73
CA ASP A 63 15.34 -9.65 -5.01
C ASP A 63 14.37 -10.84 -5.00
N GLU A 64 14.34 -11.60 -3.90
CA GLU A 64 13.39 -12.68 -3.71
C GLU A 64 11.93 -12.19 -3.72
N ILE A 65 11.63 -11.13 -2.96
CA ILE A 65 10.28 -10.54 -2.94
C ILE A 65 9.91 -9.98 -4.32
N VAL A 66 10.83 -9.32 -5.01
CA VAL A 66 10.59 -8.81 -6.38
C VAL A 66 10.26 -9.96 -7.31
N ARG A 67 11.03 -11.05 -7.29
CA ARG A 67 10.79 -12.23 -8.12
C ARG A 67 9.42 -12.84 -7.82
N LEU A 68 9.12 -13.08 -6.55
CA LEU A 68 7.85 -13.67 -6.13
C LEU A 68 6.64 -12.80 -6.49
N VAL A 69 6.78 -11.47 -6.41
CA VAL A 69 5.73 -10.53 -6.83
C VAL A 69 5.58 -10.51 -8.35
N ALA A 70 6.68 -10.61 -9.11
CA ALA A 70 6.67 -10.63 -10.57
C ALA A 70 6.05 -11.92 -11.13
N GLU A 71 6.38 -13.09 -10.57
CA GLU A 71 5.81 -14.39 -10.97
C GLU A 71 4.28 -14.41 -10.88
N ARG A 72 3.70 -13.67 -9.92
CA ARG A 72 2.24 -13.60 -9.70
C ARG A 72 1.59 -12.37 -10.32
N ALA A 73 2.35 -11.45 -10.90
CA ALA A 73 1.82 -10.21 -11.46
C ALA A 73 0.76 -10.44 -12.56
N PRO A 74 0.93 -11.36 -13.53
CA PRO A 74 -0.05 -11.52 -14.62
C PRO A 74 -1.46 -11.88 -14.11
N LYS A 75 -1.56 -12.92 -13.25
CA LYS A 75 -2.85 -13.35 -12.66
C LYS A 75 -3.46 -12.26 -11.78
N ARG A 76 -2.62 -11.53 -11.05
CA ARG A 76 -3.08 -10.42 -10.20
C ARG A 76 -3.64 -9.27 -11.03
N ASP A 77 -2.97 -8.92 -12.12
CA ASP A 77 -3.35 -7.78 -12.96
C ASP A 77 -4.65 -8.10 -13.73
N GLU A 78 -4.83 -9.34 -14.19
CA GLU A 78 -6.09 -9.84 -14.75
C GLU A 78 -7.23 -9.78 -13.72
N TYR A 79 -7.01 -10.30 -12.51
CA TYR A 79 -8.01 -10.24 -11.43
C TYR A 79 -8.33 -8.81 -11.01
N LEU A 80 -7.33 -7.93 -10.94
CA LEU A 80 -7.52 -6.50 -10.66
C LEU A 80 -8.37 -5.82 -11.73
N ALA A 81 -8.16 -6.15 -13.02
CA ALA A 81 -8.96 -5.61 -14.11
C ALA A 81 -10.43 -6.00 -13.96
N ILE A 82 -10.71 -7.29 -13.74
CA ILE A 82 -12.07 -7.81 -13.51
C ILE A 82 -12.74 -7.10 -12.34
N VAL A 83 -12.09 -7.09 -11.16
CA VAL A 83 -12.65 -6.46 -9.96
C VAL A 83 -12.84 -4.95 -10.14
N THR A 84 -11.93 -4.28 -10.84
CA THR A 84 -12.04 -2.84 -11.13
C THR A 84 -13.23 -2.55 -12.03
N ASP A 85 -13.40 -3.32 -13.10
CA ASP A 85 -14.49 -3.15 -14.06
C ASP A 85 -15.86 -3.43 -13.40
N GLU A 86 -15.96 -4.47 -12.59
CA GLU A 86 -17.17 -4.79 -11.83
C GLU A 86 -17.55 -3.68 -10.86
N VAL A 87 -16.60 -3.25 -10.01
CA VAL A 87 -16.86 -2.17 -9.04
C VAL A 87 -17.21 -0.88 -9.76
N GLN A 88 -16.52 -0.56 -10.86
CA GLN A 88 -16.81 0.67 -11.59
C GLN A 88 -18.18 0.61 -12.27
N SER A 89 -18.60 -0.57 -12.75
CA SER A 89 -19.95 -0.77 -13.28
C SER A 89 -21.03 -0.55 -12.24
N ASP A 90 -20.85 -1.11 -11.04
CA ASP A 90 -21.83 -0.96 -9.96
C ASP A 90 -21.93 0.47 -9.47
N LEU A 91 -20.79 1.16 -9.31
CA LEU A 91 -20.77 2.56 -8.91
C LEU A 91 -21.48 3.44 -9.96
N ARG A 92 -21.30 3.15 -11.26
CA ARG A 92 -22.04 3.82 -12.33
C ARG A 92 -23.55 3.54 -12.25
N ALA A 93 -23.96 2.30 -12.02
CA ALA A 93 -25.37 1.93 -11.87
C ALA A 93 -26.03 2.62 -10.66
N ALA A 94 -25.28 2.76 -9.57
CA ALA A 94 -25.67 3.52 -8.37
C ALA A 94 -25.59 5.05 -8.54
N ARG A 95 -25.19 5.55 -9.71
CA ARG A 95 -24.99 6.98 -10.03
C ARG A 95 -23.95 7.66 -9.11
N ILE A 96 -22.96 6.91 -8.66
CA ILE A 96 -21.85 7.41 -7.85
C ILE A 96 -20.67 7.72 -8.77
N LYS A 97 -20.26 9.00 -8.82
CA LYS A 97 -19.07 9.41 -9.56
C LYS A 97 -17.83 9.02 -8.75
N ALA A 98 -17.06 8.06 -9.26
CA ALA A 98 -15.89 7.55 -8.59
C ALA A 98 -14.77 7.16 -9.58
N THR A 99 -13.54 7.25 -9.10
CA THR A 99 -12.35 6.72 -9.80
C THR A 99 -11.85 5.49 -9.04
N VAL A 100 -11.85 4.35 -9.71
CA VAL A 100 -11.36 3.07 -9.16
C VAL A 100 -9.96 2.80 -9.72
N THR A 101 -9.00 2.56 -8.83
CA THR A 101 -7.60 2.28 -9.21
C THR A 101 -7.06 1.11 -8.41
N GLY A 102 -6.21 0.28 -9.03
CA GLY A 102 -5.40 -0.70 -8.31
C GLY A 102 -4.41 -0.01 -7.36
N ARG A 103 -4.24 -0.56 -6.16
CA ARG A 103 -3.27 -0.11 -5.17
C ARG A 103 -2.13 -1.12 -5.07
N PRO A 104 -0.97 -0.86 -5.70
CA PRO A 104 0.18 -1.73 -5.53
C PRO A 104 0.64 -1.71 -4.07
N LYS A 105 1.09 -2.86 -3.57
CA LYS A 105 1.77 -2.96 -2.28
C LYS A 105 3.27 -2.72 -2.47
N HIS A 106 3.86 -1.97 -1.54
CA HIS A 106 5.30 -1.73 -1.47
C HIS A 106 6.04 -2.96 -0.95
N TYR A 107 7.24 -3.22 -1.46
CA TYR A 107 8.01 -4.43 -1.16
C TYR A 107 8.39 -4.52 0.32
N TYR A 108 8.78 -3.41 0.94
CA TYR A 108 9.07 -3.39 2.37
C TYR A 108 7.83 -3.70 3.22
N SER A 109 6.65 -3.27 2.80
CA SER A 109 5.39 -3.63 3.48
C SER A 109 5.04 -5.12 3.32
N VAL A 110 5.39 -5.73 2.18
CA VAL A 110 5.26 -7.19 1.98
C VAL A 110 6.23 -7.93 2.90
N TYR A 111 7.50 -7.51 2.92
CA TYR A 111 8.52 -8.05 3.81
C TYR A 111 8.11 -8.01 5.29
N GLN A 112 7.67 -6.85 5.78
CA GLN A 112 7.22 -6.70 7.17
C GLN A 112 6.04 -7.61 7.50
N LYS A 113 5.10 -7.80 6.56
CA LYS A 113 3.97 -8.73 6.76
C LYS A 113 4.42 -10.18 6.85
N MET A 114 5.41 -10.59 6.06
CA MET A 114 5.95 -11.97 6.08
C MET A 114 6.66 -12.26 7.41
N ILE A 115 7.60 -11.41 7.81
CA ILE A 115 8.42 -11.60 9.02
C ILE A 115 7.56 -11.53 10.29
N VAL A 116 6.73 -10.49 10.44
CA VAL A 116 6.03 -10.21 11.71
C VAL A 116 4.87 -11.17 11.95
N ARG A 117 4.28 -11.74 10.90
CA ARG A 117 3.08 -12.59 11.03
C ARG A 117 3.35 -14.07 10.81
N GLY A 118 4.58 -14.47 10.48
CA GLY A 118 4.93 -15.87 10.18
C GLY A 118 4.04 -16.48 9.10
N ARG A 119 3.51 -15.65 8.19
CA ARG A 119 2.53 -16.09 7.19
C ARG A 119 3.24 -16.54 5.94
N ASP A 120 2.74 -17.66 5.41
CA ASP A 120 3.22 -18.22 4.15
C ASP A 120 2.97 -17.25 2.98
N PHE A 121 3.88 -17.22 2.01
CA PHE A 121 3.72 -16.35 0.83
C PHE A 121 2.44 -16.68 0.04
N ALA A 122 1.93 -17.90 0.18
CA ALA A 122 0.63 -18.33 -0.33
C ALA A 122 -0.54 -17.56 0.29
N GLU A 123 -0.52 -17.21 1.58
CA GLU A 123 -1.60 -16.44 2.22
C GLU A 123 -1.67 -14.97 1.81
N ILE A 124 -0.71 -14.49 1.02
CA ILE A 124 -0.70 -13.10 0.53
C ILE A 124 -1.70 -12.91 -0.64
N TYR A 125 -2.77 -13.70 -0.71
CA TYR A 125 -3.99 -13.37 -1.46
C TYR A 125 -4.52 -11.95 -1.14
N ASP A 126 -4.13 -11.39 0.00
CA ASP A 126 -4.31 -10.00 0.38
C ASP A 126 -3.61 -8.98 -0.57
N LEU A 127 -2.86 -9.40 -1.60
CA LEU A 127 -2.12 -8.53 -2.54
C LEU A 127 -3.01 -7.68 -3.46
N VAL A 128 -4.27 -8.05 -3.63
CA VAL A 128 -5.22 -7.31 -4.45
C VAL A 128 -5.87 -6.23 -3.58
N GLY A 129 -5.54 -4.97 -3.85
CA GLY A 129 -6.19 -3.83 -3.23
C GLY A 129 -6.70 -2.89 -4.30
N ILE A 130 -7.95 -2.48 -4.20
CA ILE A 130 -8.49 -1.38 -4.99
C ILE A 130 -8.63 -0.13 -4.11
N ARG A 131 -8.56 1.02 -4.75
CA ARG A 131 -8.84 2.32 -4.15
C ARG A 131 -9.97 2.96 -4.94
N VAL A 132 -11.01 3.35 -4.23
CA VAL A 132 -12.13 4.13 -4.76
C VAL A 132 -11.96 5.56 -4.27
N LEU A 133 -11.86 6.51 -5.19
CA LEU A 133 -11.81 7.95 -4.93
C LEU A 133 -13.15 8.56 -5.32
N VAL A 134 -13.71 9.37 -4.42
CA VAL A 134 -15.01 10.03 -4.56
C VAL A 134 -14.93 11.47 -4.07
N ASP A 135 -15.92 12.28 -4.43
CA ASP A 135 -15.90 13.73 -4.16
C ASP A 135 -16.38 14.06 -2.73
N THR A 136 -17.25 13.25 -2.12
CA THR A 136 -17.85 13.56 -0.80
C THR A 136 -17.76 12.40 0.19
N VAL A 137 -17.85 12.73 1.49
CA VAL A 137 -17.94 11.72 2.57
C VAL A 137 -19.18 10.84 2.41
N ARG A 138 -20.30 11.41 1.95
CA ARG A 138 -21.53 10.65 1.67
C ARG A 138 -21.26 9.56 0.62
N ASP A 139 -20.55 9.92 -0.45
CA ASP A 139 -20.22 8.99 -1.52
C ASP A 139 -19.24 7.90 -1.05
N CYS A 140 -18.41 8.14 -0.04
CA CYS A 140 -17.55 7.11 0.56
C CYS A 140 -18.39 5.97 1.15
N TYR A 141 -19.43 6.31 1.92
CA TYR A 141 -20.32 5.31 2.52
C TYR A 141 -21.25 4.67 1.49
N ALA A 142 -21.68 5.42 0.48
CA ALA A 142 -22.44 4.87 -0.63
C ALA A 142 -21.62 3.83 -1.41
N ALA A 143 -20.36 4.15 -1.75
CA ALA A 143 -19.45 3.22 -2.41
C ALA A 143 -19.15 1.98 -1.57
N LEU A 144 -19.01 2.13 -0.24
CA LEU A 144 -18.87 1.00 0.68
C LEU A 144 -20.08 0.07 0.59
N GLY A 145 -21.30 0.63 0.64
CA GLY A 145 -22.54 -0.13 0.53
C GLY A 145 -22.66 -0.87 -0.80
N THR A 146 -22.31 -0.22 -1.92
CA THR A 146 -22.27 -0.85 -3.24
C THR A 146 -21.32 -2.05 -3.26
N VAL A 147 -20.12 -1.92 -2.70
CA VAL A 147 -19.15 -3.02 -2.63
C VAL A 147 -19.66 -4.17 -1.74
N HIS A 148 -20.28 -3.87 -0.60
CA HIS A 148 -20.86 -4.88 0.30
C HIS A 148 -22.10 -5.58 -0.24
N ALA A 149 -22.83 -4.94 -1.16
CA ALA A 149 -23.94 -5.57 -1.87
C ALA A 149 -23.46 -6.62 -2.86
N ARG A 150 -22.28 -6.41 -3.48
CA ARG A 150 -21.67 -7.39 -4.38
C ARG A 150 -20.97 -8.53 -3.65
N TRP A 151 -20.19 -8.21 -2.63
CA TRP A 151 -19.34 -9.18 -1.94
C TRP A 151 -19.54 -9.13 -0.43
N ASN A 152 -19.61 -10.33 0.17
CA ASN A 152 -19.77 -10.49 1.60
C ASN A 152 -18.55 -9.91 2.35
N PRO A 153 -18.73 -8.96 3.27
CA PRO A 153 -17.65 -8.42 4.07
C PRO A 153 -17.13 -9.46 5.07
N VAL A 154 -15.82 -9.46 5.28
CA VAL A 154 -15.17 -10.31 6.29
C VAL A 154 -15.34 -9.67 7.67
N PRO A 155 -15.96 -10.36 8.66
CA PRO A 155 -16.15 -9.83 10.00
C PRO A 155 -14.84 -9.36 10.66
N GLY A 156 -14.90 -8.24 11.37
CA GLY A 156 -13.74 -7.67 12.07
C GLY A 156 -12.67 -7.03 11.17
N ARG A 157 -12.89 -6.97 9.85
CA ARG A 157 -11.95 -6.36 8.88
C ARG A 157 -12.38 -4.99 8.34
N PHE A 158 -13.53 -4.48 8.79
CA PHE A 158 -13.95 -3.11 8.50
C PHE A 158 -13.31 -2.10 9.46
N LYS A 159 -12.82 -0.98 8.93
CA LYS A 159 -12.28 0.13 9.71
C LYS A 159 -12.71 1.46 9.12
N ASP A 160 -13.35 2.28 9.94
CA ASP A 160 -13.78 3.63 9.56
C ASP A 160 -12.79 4.66 10.08
N TYR A 161 -11.84 5.06 9.23
CA TYR A 161 -10.92 6.16 9.54
C TYR A 161 -11.47 7.54 9.15
N ILE A 162 -12.68 7.64 8.59
CA ILE A 162 -13.33 8.93 8.38
C ILE A 162 -13.89 9.40 9.72
N ALA A 163 -14.64 8.54 10.40
CA ALA A 163 -15.20 8.80 11.72
C ALA A 163 -14.13 8.82 12.83
N MET A 164 -13.10 7.96 12.73
CA MET A 164 -11.98 7.93 13.67
C MET A 164 -10.64 8.11 12.94
N PRO A 165 -10.27 9.37 12.59
CA PRO A 165 -9.03 9.66 11.90
C PRO A 165 -7.81 9.15 12.67
N LYS A 166 -6.77 8.72 11.94
CA LYS A 166 -5.50 8.40 12.58
C LYS A 166 -4.79 9.67 13.05
N PHE A 167 -3.85 9.51 13.98
CA PHE A 167 -3.00 10.60 14.48
C PHE A 167 -2.26 11.40 13.39
N ASN A 168 -1.99 10.78 12.24
CA ASN A 168 -1.38 11.45 11.08
C ASN A 168 -2.40 12.07 10.12
N MET A 169 -3.62 12.36 10.60
CA MET A 169 -4.75 12.91 9.84
C MET A 169 -5.23 12.02 8.68
N TYR A 170 -4.84 10.75 8.65
CA TYR A 170 -5.28 9.82 7.62
C TYR A 170 -6.75 9.46 7.78
N GLN A 171 -7.52 9.67 6.70
CA GLN A 171 -8.95 9.35 6.60
C GLN A 171 -9.23 8.47 5.39
N SER A 172 -9.99 7.39 5.59
CA SER A 172 -10.41 6.42 4.56
C SER A 172 -11.32 5.36 5.17
N LEU A 173 -12.19 4.74 4.37
CA LEU A 173 -12.89 3.51 4.76
C LEU A 173 -12.10 2.30 4.27
N HIS A 174 -11.75 1.40 5.18
CA HIS A 174 -11.07 0.14 4.83
C HIS A 174 -12.04 -1.01 5.05
N THR A 175 -12.18 -1.87 4.06
CA THR A 175 -12.96 -3.10 4.17
C THR A 175 -12.24 -4.24 3.46
N THR A 176 -12.46 -5.46 3.94
CA THR A 176 -12.05 -6.69 3.27
C THR A 176 -13.31 -7.46 2.97
N VAL A 177 -13.46 -7.88 1.71
CA VAL A 177 -14.61 -8.65 1.23
C VAL A 177 -14.11 -9.97 0.63
N ILE A 178 -14.99 -10.96 0.56
CA ILE A 178 -14.73 -12.20 -0.17
C ILE A 178 -15.05 -11.94 -1.64
N GLY A 179 -14.00 -11.69 -2.43
CA GLY A 179 -14.08 -11.44 -3.87
C GLY A 179 -14.43 -12.70 -4.69
N PRO A 180 -14.57 -12.56 -6.01
CA PRO A 180 -14.83 -13.67 -6.92
C PRO A 180 -13.69 -14.69 -6.94
#